data_AF-A0A1Y4RYI2-F1
#
_entry.id   AF-A0A1Y4RYI2-F1
#
_cell.length_a   1.000
_cell.length_b   1.000
_cell.length_c   1.000
_cell.angle_alpha   90.00
_cell.angle_beta   90.00
_cell.angle_gamma   90.00
#
_symmetry.space_group_name_H-M   'P 1'
#
loop_
_entity.id
_entity.type
_entity.pdbx_description
1 polymer ?
#
loop_
_entity_poly.entity_id
_entity_poly.type
_entity_poly.pdbx_seq_one_letter_code
_entity_poly.pdbx_strand_id
1 'polypeptide(L)'
;PSPTPSPEPTPDPEPEETPRLTSFRWSHTRVELTEGKQTSIQLLAHYVTQDGSYEVDATAESRIYSTDESVVTVEPDGSLTAVGAGSAYLVCSRASVSNIALPEPLAVTVEAVPAGETEVEKVALSASSLLLRVDQQATLIAVAYPYDAADTRITWSTSDAEVATVKNGTVHALGEGDCLITASASNGVSASCRVRVSHVNNSDFALSIRSGPRTLSLGDVGSYELELDTPQMDTPLVLWCGIYVDGAWLEYASCYVDSGTGTVLQLLDTAQLEGVEPGTYLASFSLFEPDRFYTGASLVDCVFQLHLT
;
A
#
# COMPACT_ATOMS: atom_id res chain seq x y z
N PRO A 1 84.52 46.31 54.53
CA PRO A 1 84.02 45.75 53.25
C PRO A 1 82.51 45.99 53.12
N SER A 2 82.12 46.92 52.25
CA SER A 2 80.71 47.10 51.89
C SER A 2 80.23 45.85 51.13
N PRO A 3 79.03 45.31 51.41
CA PRO A 3 78.53 44.16 50.67
C PRO A 3 78.15 44.59 49.25
N THR A 4 78.62 43.81 48.27
CA THR A 4 78.28 43.91 46.85
C THR A 4 76.78 43.73 46.65
N PRO A 5 76.10 44.54 45.82
CA PRO A 5 74.69 44.34 45.54
C PRO A 5 74.47 43.01 44.81
N SER A 6 73.44 42.28 45.24
CA SER A 6 72.98 41.03 44.60
C SER A 6 72.46 41.31 43.19
N PRO A 7 72.65 40.40 42.22
CA PRO A 7 72.10 40.56 40.88
C PRO A 7 70.57 40.57 40.94
N GLU A 8 69.94 41.49 40.21
CA GLU A 8 68.48 41.52 40.06
C GLU A 8 67.98 40.21 39.42
N PRO A 9 66.84 39.68 39.88
CA PRO A 9 66.23 38.50 39.28
C PRO A 9 65.84 38.78 37.83
N THR A 10 66.13 37.82 36.96
CA THR A 10 65.71 37.85 35.55
C THR A 10 64.18 37.84 35.52
N PRO A 11 63.50 38.71 34.76
CA PRO A 11 62.04 38.70 34.68
C PRO A 11 61.56 37.35 34.14
N ASP A 12 60.52 36.81 34.76
CA ASP A 12 59.85 35.59 34.30
C ASP A 12 59.41 35.75 32.83
N PRO A 13 59.48 34.69 32.00
CA PRO A 13 58.94 34.76 30.65
C PRO A 13 57.46 35.12 30.71
N GLU A 14 57.09 36.17 29.99
CA GLU A 14 55.72 36.64 29.88
C GLU A 14 54.84 35.46 29.39
N PRO A 15 53.67 35.20 30.01
CA PRO A 15 52.84 34.09 29.60
C PRO A 15 52.48 34.24 28.11
N GLU A 16 52.74 33.20 27.31
CA GLU A 16 52.39 33.19 25.88
C GLU A 16 50.91 33.58 25.72
N GLU A 17 50.64 34.73 25.10
CA GLU A 17 49.27 35.18 24.88
C GLU A 17 48.53 34.20 23.96
N THR A 18 47.39 33.70 24.43
CA THR A 18 46.52 32.82 23.65
C THR A 18 46.03 33.53 22.39
N PRO A 19 46.01 32.86 21.21
CA PRO A 19 45.49 33.46 19.98
C PRO A 19 44.06 33.95 20.21
N ARG A 20 43.82 35.23 19.91
CA ARG A 20 42.51 35.85 20.11
C ARG A 20 41.66 35.70 18.86
N LEU A 21 40.44 35.23 19.07
CA LEU A 21 39.42 35.16 18.04
C LEU A 21 39.06 36.56 17.52
N THR A 22 38.95 36.74 16.20
CA THR A 22 38.51 38.01 15.59
C THR A 22 37.04 38.03 15.17
N SER A 23 36.47 36.96 14.58
CA SER A 23 35.01 36.90 14.39
C SER A 23 34.45 35.50 14.09
N PHE A 24 33.34 35.16 14.75
CA PHE A 24 32.41 34.12 14.30
C PHE A 24 31.04 34.75 14.09
N ARG A 25 30.36 34.37 13.00
CA ARG A 25 29.02 34.86 12.67
C ARG A 25 28.17 33.71 12.15
N TRP A 26 27.14 33.35 12.91
CA TRP A 26 26.03 32.59 12.37
C TRP A 26 25.26 33.45 11.36
N SER A 27 24.79 32.81 10.29
CA SER A 27 23.81 33.40 9.36
C SER A 27 22.48 33.79 10.03
N HIS A 28 22.17 33.15 11.16
CA HIS A 28 20.93 33.31 11.91
C HIS A 28 21.23 33.62 13.37
N THR A 29 20.33 34.31 14.05
CA THR A 29 20.38 34.51 15.51
C THR A 29 19.54 33.48 16.27
N ARG A 30 18.58 32.85 15.57
CA ARG A 30 17.81 31.68 15.98
C ARG A 30 17.20 31.00 14.76
N VAL A 31 16.81 29.74 14.90
CA VAL A 31 16.07 28.99 13.88
C VAL A 31 14.78 28.46 14.49
N GLU A 32 13.66 28.72 13.84
CA GLU A 32 12.33 28.25 14.25
C GLU A 32 11.80 27.36 13.12
N LEU A 33 11.46 26.10 13.43
CA LEU A 33 11.00 25.10 12.46
C LEU A 33 9.76 24.39 12.96
N THR A 34 8.98 23.85 12.04
CA THR A 34 7.96 22.84 12.34
C THR A 34 8.56 21.46 12.10
N GLU A 35 8.21 20.47 12.93
CA GLU A 35 8.63 19.07 12.78
C GLU A 35 8.46 18.58 11.33
N GLY A 36 9.49 17.92 10.79
CA GLY A 36 9.54 17.45 9.40
C GLY A 36 9.95 18.49 8.35
N LYS A 37 10.07 19.78 8.69
CA LYS A 37 10.58 20.82 7.77
C LYS A 37 12.11 20.90 7.78
N GLN A 38 12.65 21.44 6.70
CA GLN A 38 14.08 21.64 6.50
C GLN A 38 14.40 23.10 6.23
N THR A 39 15.61 23.51 6.60
CA THR A 39 16.20 24.81 6.26
C THR A 39 17.71 24.66 6.15
N SER A 40 18.44 25.73 5.85
CA SER A 40 19.90 25.72 5.88
C SER A 40 20.45 26.89 6.68
N ILE A 41 21.60 26.65 7.30
CA ILE A 41 22.39 27.66 7.98
C ILE A 41 23.80 27.69 7.43
N GLN A 42 24.48 28.81 7.63
CA GLN A 42 25.91 28.97 7.40
C GLN A 42 26.57 29.52 8.68
N LEU A 43 27.80 29.09 8.94
CA LEU A 43 28.68 29.62 9.97
C LEU A 43 29.93 30.20 9.30
N LEU A 44 30.11 31.51 9.36
CA LEU A 44 31.35 32.16 8.93
C LEU A 44 32.34 32.20 10.10
N ALA A 45 33.56 31.72 9.88
CA ALA A 45 34.57 31.56 10.91
C ALA A 45 35.93 32.13 10.48
N HIS A 46 36.35 33.25 11.06
CA HIS A 46 37.65 33.87 10.79
C HIS A 46 38.46 33.99 12.08
N TYR A 47 39.75 33.68 12.02
CA TYR A 47 40.68 33.87 13.14
C TYR A 47 41.97 34.54 12.68
N VAL A 48 42.71 35.14 13.61
CA VAL A 48 44.04 35.70 13.32
C VAL A 48 45.13 34.80 13.92
N THR A 49 46.24 34.65 13.20
CA THR A 49 47.41 33.88 13.66
C THR A 49 48.00 34.45 14.96
N GLN A 50 48.76 33.64 15.71
CA GLN A 50 49.30 34.02 17.03
C GLN A 50 50.14 35.31 17.02
N ASP A 51 50.81 35.59 15.91
CA ASP A 51 51.64 36.78 15.69
C ASP A 51 50.85 37.99 15.15
N GLY A 52 49.53 37.87 15.02
CA GLY A 52 48.66 38.95 14.53
C GLY A 52 48.78 39.23 13.03
N SER A 53 49.55 38.43 12.29
CA SER A 53 50.01 38.81 10.94
C SER A 53 49.05 38.44 9.81
N TYR A 54 48.22 37.40 9.99
CA TYR A 54 47.27 36.95 8.96
C TYR A 54 45.89 36.65 9.54
N GLU A 55 44.85 37.04 8.81
CA GLU A 55 43.48 36.54 9.00
C GLU A 55 43.31 35.26 8.17
N VAL A 56 42.77 34.22 8.79
CA VAL A 56 42.56 32.90 8.20
C VAL A 56 41.07 32.58 8.23
N ASP A 57 40.52 32.26 7.06
CA ASP A 57 39.17 31.72 6.92
C ASP A 57 39.17 30.23 7.29
N ALA A 58 38.45 29.91 8.36
CA ALA A 58 38.26 28.55 8.89
C ALA A 58 36.84 28.03 8.65
N THR A 59 36.06 28.67 7.77
CA THR A 59 34.65 28.34 7.54
C THR A 59 34.48 26.89 7.08
N ALA A 60 35.27 26.44 6.10
CA ALA A 60 35.21 25.07 5.60
C ALA A 60 35.72 24.00 6.60
N GLU A 61 36.49 24.40 7.62
CA GLU A 61 37.00 23.51 8.67
C GLU A 61 36.07 23.43 9.88
N SER A 62 35.05 24.29 9.93
CA SER A 62 34.11 24.38 11.05
C SER A 62 33.10 23.25 10.97
N ARG A 63 32.96 22.48 12.06
CA ARG A 63 31.98 21.40 12.15
C ARG A 63 30.86 21.79 13.10
N ILE A 64 29.63 21.69 12.62
CA ILE A 64 28.42 22.03 13.36
C ILE A 64 27.78 20.73 13.85
N TYR A 65 27.31 20.75 15.10
CA TYR A 65 26.66 19.62 15.75
C TYR A 65 25.39 20.11 16.43
N SER A 66 24.36 19.26 16.45
CA SER A 66 23.20 19.48 17.32
C SER A 66 23.51 18.98 18.72
N THR A 67 23.05 19.71 19.74
CA THR A 67 23.05 19.21 21.12
C THR A 67 21.98 18.15 21.34
N ASP A 68 20.97 18.08 20.47
CA ASP A 68 19.88 17.09 20.54
C ASP A 68 19.39 16.73 19.12
N GLU A 69 19.88 15.60 18.61
CA GLU A 69 19.49 15.09 17.28
C GLU A 69 18.07 14.51 17.25
N SER A 70 17.43 14.27 18.41
CA SER A 70 16.01 13.92 18.45
C SER A 70 15.10 15.11 18.16
N VAL A 71 15.64 16.34 18.29
CA VAL A 71 14.94 17.59 17.97
C VAL A 71 15.31 18.07 16.57
N VAL A 72 16.61 18.19 16.26
CA VAL A 72 17.10 18.70 14.98
C VAL A 72 18.44 18.05 14.60
N THR A 73 18.57 17.61 13.36
CA THR A 73 19.85 17.13 12.79
C THR A 73 20.46 18.18 11.87
N VAL A 74 21.79 18.12 11.71
CA VAL A 74 22.56 19.02 10.84
C VAL A 74 23.53 18.21 9.99
N GLU A 75 23.46 18.39 8.67
CA GLU A 75 24.42 17.81 7.72
C GLU A 75 25.69 18.68 7.60
N PRO A 76 26.82 18.13 7.12
CA PRO A 76 28.08 18.87 7.00
C PRO A 76 28.02 20.15 6.14
N ASP A 77 27.03 20.26 5.25
CA ASP A 77 26.81 21.44 4.40
C ASP A 77 25.97 22.55 5.10
N GLY A 78 25.53 22.31 6.34
CA GLY A 78 24.70 23.22 7.12
C GLY A 78 23.19 23.04 6.89
N SER A 79 22.76 22.02 6.16
CA SER A 79 21.34 21.67 6.03
C SER A 79 20.79 21.13 7.34
N LEU A 80 19.64 21.63 7.77
CA LEU A 80 18.96 21.25 9.00
C LEU A 80 17.66 20.49 8.69
N THR A 81 17.40 19.41 9.45
CA THR A 81 16.11 18.69 9.42
C THR A 81 15.50 18.69 10.82
N ALA A 82 14.27 19.19 10.94
CA ALA A 82 13.49 19.11 12.18
C ALA A 82 12.99 17.67 12.37
N VAL A 83 13.43 17.02 13.46
CA VAL A 83 13.14 15.61 13.77
C VAL A 83 11.96 15.50 14.74
N GLY A 84 11.93 16.33 15.79
CA GLY A 84 10.91 16.25 16.84
C GLY A 84 10.73 17.57 17.58
N ALA A 85 9.55 17.78 18.13
CA ALA A 85 9.22 18.99 18.88
C ALA A 85 10.13 19.17 20.11
N GLY A 86 10.69 20.37 20.28
CA GLY A 86 11.57 20.67 21.40
C GLY A 86 12.50 21.85 21.12
N SER A 87 13.50 21.99 22.00
CA SER A 87 14.51 23.04 21.88
C SER A 87 15.90 22.42 21.91
N ALA A 88 16.75 22.82 20.96
CA ALA A 88 18.12 22.38 20.85
C ALA A 88 19.05 23.56 20.55
N TYR A 89 20.35 23.33 20.62
CA TYR A 89 21.36 24.28 20.17
C TYR A 89 22.22 23.65 19.08
N LEU A 90 22.66 24.48 18.13
CA LEU A 90 23.75 24.15 17.24
C LEU A 90 25.06 24.71 17.80
N VAL A 91 26.04 23.83 17.95
CA VAL A 91 27.37 24.15 18.46
C VAL A 91 28.41 23.87 17.40
N CYS A 92 29.45 24.70 17.35
CA CYS A 92 30.61 24.46 16.51
C CYS A 92 31.72 23.80 17.35
N SER A 93 32.40 22.79 16.82
CA SER A 93 33.70 22.37 17.36
C SER A 93 34.79 22.49 16.28
N ARG A 94 35.99 22.91 16.66
CA ARG A 94 37.17 22.91 15.78
C ARG A 94 38.04 21.71 16.10
N ALA A 95 38.43 20.96 15.07
CA ALA A 95 39.17 19.70 15.23
C ALA A 95 40.71 19.84 15.16
N SER A 96 41.30 21.04 15.17
CA SER A 96 42.73 21.17 14.82
C SER A 96 43.55 22.26 15.53
N VAL A 97 42.95 23.19 16.27
CA VAL A 97 43.73 24.21 17.01
C VAL A 97 43.15 24.37 18.42
N SER A 98 43.94 24.04 19.43
CA SER A 98 43.60 24.28 20.84
C SER A 98 43.53 25.79 21.12
N ASN A 99 42.56 26.20 21.94
CA ASN A 99 42.40 27.57 22.49
C ASN A 99 41.74 28.64 21.61
N ILE A 100 40.89 28.27 20.64
CA ILE A 100 40.00 29.24 19.97
C ILE A 100 38.68 29.35 20.74
N ALA A 101 38.28 30.56 21.12
CA ALA A 101 36.96 30.81 21.71
C ALA A 101 35.85 30.49 20.69
N LEU A 102 34.91 29.60 21.02
CA LEU A 102 33.81 29.21 20.12
C LEU A 102 32.71 30.29 20.10
N PRO A 103 31.90 30.40 19.02
CA PRO A 103 30.74 31.28 19.02
C PRO A 103 29.73 30.87 20.08
N GLU A 104 28.85 31.80 20.46
CA GLU A 104 27.65 31.45 21.22
C GLU A 104 26.84 30.40 20.44
N PRO A 105 26.25 29.39 21.12
CA PRO A 105 25.41 28.40 20.47
C PRO A 105 24.21 29.03 19.75
N LEU A 106 23.89 28.54 18.55
CA LEU A 106 22.71 28.99 17.82
C LEU A 106 21.48 28.24 18.33
N ALA A 107 20.52 28.96 18.90
CA ALA A 107 19.27 28.37 19.39
C ALA A 107 18.39 27.89 18.24
N VAL A 108 17.85 26.68 18.38
CA VAL A 108 16.86 26.09 17.46
C VAL A 108 15.64 25.65 18.26
N THR A 109 14.45 26.07 17.85
CA THR A 109 13.19 25.59 18.41
C THR A 109 12.38 24.91 17.32
N VAL A 110 11.97 23.68 17.58
CA VAL A 110 11.09 22.90 16.72
C VAL A 110 9.73 22.83 17.38
N GLU A 111 8.73 23.41 16.73
CA GLU A 111 7.35 23.29 17.14
C GLU A 111 6.78 21.95 16.65
N ALA A 112 6.02 21.29 17.51
CA ALA A 112 5.24 20.12 17.12
C ALA A 112 4.28 20.53 15.99
N VAL A 113 4.07 19.65 15.02
CA VAL A 113 2.89 19.79 14.16
C VAL A 113 1.68 19.67 15.09
N PRO A 114 0.81 20.70 15.19
CA PRO A 114 -0.38 20.58 16.01
C PRO A 114 -1.21 19.42 15.47
N ALA A 115 -1.52 18.45 16.35
CA ALA A 115 -2.38 17.33 16.02
C ALA A 115 -3.74 17.89 15.54
N GLY A 116 -3.99 17.81 14.23
CA GLY A 116 -5.11 18.48 13.58
C GLY A 116 -4.79 19.41 12.41
N GLU A 117 -3.53 19.57 11.99
CA GLU A 117 -3.16 20.28 10.74
C GLU A 117 -2.60 19.40 9.62
N THR A 118 -2.42 18.10 9.85
CA THR A 118 -2.04 17.16 8.78
C THR A 118 -3.21 16.95 7.83
N GLU A 119 -3.04 17.33 6.57
CA GLU A 119 -4.04 17.09 5.54
C GLU A 119 -3.88 15.70 4.92
N VAL A 120 -4.97 15.17 4.33
CA VAL A 120 -4.91 13.93 3.56
C VAL A 120 -4.10 14.16 2.28
N GLU A 121 -3.08 13.34 2.05
CA GLU A 121 -2.23 13.39 0.86
C GLU A 121 -2.61 12.31 -0.16
N LYS A 122 -3.20 11.20 0.30
CA LYS A 122 -3.56 10.07 -0.55
C LYS A 122 -4.81 9.35 -0.06
N VAL A 123 -5.65 8.92 -1.00
CA VAL A 123 -6.71 7.93 -0.76
C VAL A 123 -6.34 6.63 -1.49
N ALA A 124 -6.43 5.50 -0.80
CA ALA A 124 -6.21 4.17 -1.37
C ALA A 124 -7.52 3.38 -1.39
N LEU A 125 -7.74 2.59 -2.44
CA LEU A 125 -8.89 1.70 -2.59
C LEU A 125 -8.47 0.24 -2.53
N SER A 126 -9.36 -0.64 -2.03
CA SER A 126 -9.12 -2.10 -2.03
C SER A 126 -9.12 -2.73 -3.42
N ALA A 127 -9.74 -2.08 -4.41
CA ALA A 127 -9.76 -2.53 -5.80
C ALA A 127 -9.81 -1.33 -6.76
N SER A 128 -9.14 -1.44 -7.90
CA SER A 128 -9.18 -0.45 -9.00
C SER A 128 -10.24 -0.76 -10.06
N SER A 129 -10.76 -1.99 -10.08
CA SER A 129 -11.88 -2.41 -10.94
C SER A 129 -12.76 -3.45 -10.27
N LEU A 130 -14.04 -3.45 -10.63
CA LEU A 130 -15.04 -4.44 -10.25
C LEU A 130 -15.85 -4.85 -11.49
N LEU A 131 -16.09 -6.14 -11.67
CA LEU A 131 -17.08 -6.68 -12.58
C LEU A 131 -18.25 -7.20 -11.75
N LEU A 132 -19.44 -6.66 -11.97
CA LEU A 132 -20.65 -6.99 -11.22
C LEU A 132 -21.77 -7.40 -12.18
N ARG A 133 -22.69 -8.22 -11.68
CA ARG A 133 -23.97 -8.44 -12.34
C ARG A 133 -25.01 -7.43 -11.87
N VAL A 134 -26.03 -7.23 -12.68
CA VAL A 134 -27.23 -6.49 -12.25
C VAL A 134 -27.75 -7.08 -10.93
N ASP A 135 -28.12 -6.20 -9.99
CA ASP A 135 -28.54 -6.48 -8.61
C ASP A 135 -27.44 -7.04 -7.67
N GLN A 136 -26.22 -7.25 -8.15
CA GLN A 136 -25.10 -7.66 -7.30
C GLN A 136 -24.58 -6.48 -6.47
N GLN A 137 -24.08 -6.80 -5.27
CA GLN A 137 -23.38 -5.86 -4.42
C GLN A 137 -21.93 -6.28 -4.19
N ALA A 138 -21.06 -5.29 -4.04
CA ALA A 138 -19.68 -5.47 -3.62
C ALA A 138 -19.27 -4.39 -2.63
N THR A 139 -18.31 -4.70 -1.75
CA THR A 139 -17.76 -3.73 -0.80
C THR A 139 -16.42 -3.23 -1.30
N LEU A 140 -16.29 -1.92 -1.45
CA LEU A 140 -15.08 -1.21 -1.81
C LEU A 140 -14.60 -0.41 -0.58
N ILE A 141 -13.41 -0.73 -0.10
CA ILE A 141 -12.81 -0.10 1.08
C ILE A 141 -11.94 1.06 0.63
N ALA A 142 -12.05 2.20 1.31
CA ALA A 142 -11.20 3.37 1.12
C ALA A 142 -10.44 3.73 2.40
N VAL A 143 -9.16 4.08 2.28
CA VAL A 143 -8.30 4.51 3.39
C VAL A 143 -7.59 5.81 3.02
N ALA A 144 -7.68 6.82 3.89
CA ALA A 144 -6.96 8.08 3.75
C ALA A 144 -5.60 8.02 4.46
N TYR A 145 -4.59 8.65 3.86
CA TYR A 145 -3.24 8.76 4.40
C TYR A 145 -2.76 10.22 4.41
N PRO A 146 -1.99 10.62 5.44
CA PRO A 146 -1.60 9.80 6.59
C PRO A 146 -2.80 9.52 7.53
N TYR A 147 -2.71 8.48 8.36
CA TYR A 147 -3.84 8.00 9.16
C TYR A 147 -4.23 8.94 10.31
N ASP A 148 -3.31 9.84 10.67
CA ASP A 148 -3.43 10.89 11.67
C ASP A 148 -3.81 12.25 11.07
N ALA A 149 -4.23 12.28 9.79
CA ALA A 149 -4.78 13.48 9.17
C ALA A 149 -5.98 14.02 9.96
N ALA A 150 -6.11 15.34 9.98
CA ALA A 150 -7.11 16.09 10.73
C ALA A 150 -8.56 15.69 10.38
N ASP A 151 -8.81 15.37 9.11
CA ASP A 151 -10.11 14.92 8.60
C ASP A 151 -9.95 13.77 7.60
N THR A 152 -10.22 12.55 8.06
CA THR A 152 -10.12 11.32 7.26
C THR A 152 -11.47 10.87 6.68
N ARG A 153 -12.52 11.71 6.75
CA ARG A 153 -13.84 11.36 6.21
C ARG A 153 -13.77 11.19 4.69
N ILE A 154 -14.33 10.08 4.22
CA ILE A 154 -14.45 9.76 2.81
C ILE A 154 -15.90 9.95 2.35
N THR A 155 -16.05 10.70 1.26
CA THR A 155 -17.30 10.83 0.51
C THR A 155 -17.24 10.00 -0.75
N TRP A 156 -18.38 9.42 -1.13
CA TRP A 156 -18.49 8.53 -2.29
C TRP A 156 -19.37 9.14 -3.36
N SER A 157 -18.99 8.95 -4.62
CA SER A 157 -19.79 9.34 -5.79
C SER A 157 -19.72 8.29 -6.89
N THR A 158 -20.73 8.26 -7.75
CA THR A 158 -20.76 7.49 -8.99
C THR A 158 -20.82 8.42 -10.19
N SER A 159 -20.17 8.05 -11.30
CA SER A 159 -20.31 8.77 -12.57
C SER A 159 -21.65 8.50 -13.26
N ASP A 160 -22.30 7.37 -12.95
CA ASP A 160 -23.58 6.98 -13.54
C ASP A 160 -24.39 6.15 -12.53
N ALA A 161 -25.44 6.78 -11.97
CA ALA A 161 -26.28 6.15 -10.97
C ALA A 161 -27.29 5.16 -11.56
N GLU A 162 -27.49 5.13 -12.88
CA GLU A 162 -28.32 4.12 -13.54
C GLU A 162 -27.54 2.80 -13.71
N VAL A 163 -26.20 2.88 -13.79
CA VAL A 163 -25.31 1.70 -13.87
C VAL A 163 -25.00 1.15 -12.48
N ALA A 164 -24.48 1.98 -11.57
CA ALA A 164 -24.21 1.55 -10.20
C ALA A 164 -24.28 2.71 -9.19
N THR A 165 -24.76 2.40 -7.98
CA THR A 165 -24.78 3.33 -6.85
C THR A 165 -23.77 2.91 -5.79
N VAL A 166 -23.35 3.85 -4.94
CA VAL A 166 -22.44 3.58 -3.82
C VAL A 166 -22.93 4.25 -2.55
N LYS A 167 -22.92 3.51 -1.44
CA LYS A 167 -23.25 4.04 -0.11
C LYS A 167 -22.30 3.46 0.93
N ASN A 168 -21.51 4.32 1.58
CA ASN A 168 -20.52 3.92 2.59
C ASN A 168 -19.58 2.80 2.11
N GLY A 169 -19.15 2.85 0.84
CA GLY A 169 -18.30 1.83 0.23
C GLY A 169 -19.03 0.59 -0.30
N THR A 170 -20.32 0.39 -0.01
CA THR A 170 -21.11 -0.66 -0.66
C THR A 170 -21.56 -0.19 -2.03
N VAL A 171 -21.07 -0.84 -3.08
CA VAL A 171 -21.43 -0.63 -4.48
C VAL A 171 -22.59 -1.57 -4.83
N HIS A 172 -23.67 -1.05 -5.39
CA HIS A 172 -24.82 -1.80 -5.86
C HIS A 172 -24.99 -1.58 -7.36
N ALA A 173 -24.89 -2.66 -8.13
CA ALA A 173 -25.08 -2.65 -9.58
C ALA A 173 -26.57 -2.64 -9.92
N LEU A 174 -26.99 -1.70 -10.76
CA LEU A 174 -28.40 -1.45 -11.09
C LEU A 174 -28.73 -1.71 -12.56
N GLY A 175 -27.80 -1.44 -13.46
CA GLY A 175 -28.03 -1.55 -14.90
C GLY A 175 -26.73 -1.80 -15.65
N GLU A 176 -26.82 -2.40 -16.84
CA GLU A 176 -25.65 -2.68 -17.67
C GLU A 176 -24.88 -1.42 -18.05
N GLY A 177 -23.55 -1.51 -18.05
CA GLY A 177 -22.69 -0.43 -18.50
C GLY A 177 -21.36 -0.36 -17.76
N ASP A 178 -20.60 0.69 -18.04
CA ASP A 178 -19.36 1.02 -17.34
C ASP A 178 -19.55 2.35 -16.60
N CYS A 179 -19.23 2.39 -15.31
CA CYS A 179 -19.20 3.62 -14.53
C CYS A 179 -17.94 3.70 -13.64
N LEU A 180 -17.72 4.86 -13.04
CA LEU A 180 -16.63 5.10 -12.12
C LEU A 180 -17.18 5.40 -10.73
N ILE A 181 -16.71 4.66 -9.73
CA ILE A 181 -16.97 4.95 -8.32
C ILE A 181 -15.75 5.67 -7.75
N THR A 182 -15.96 6.84 -7.16
CA THR A 182 -14.89 7.70 -6.63
C THR A 182 -15.04 7.88 -5.13
N ALA A 183 -13.94 7.68 -4.40
CA ALA A 183 -13.79 8.01 -2.99
C ALA A 183 -12.97 9.30 -2.87
N SER A 184 -13.51 10.32 -2.20
CA SER A 184 -12.87 11.63 -2.04
C SER A 184 -12.78 12.03 -0.57
N ALA A 185 -11.58 12.46 -0.16
CA ALA A 185 -11.35 13.15 1.10
C ALA A 185 -11.92 14.59 1.05
N SER A 186 -12.09 15.22 2.21
CA SER A 186 -12.68 16.56 2.31
C SER A 186 -11.87 17.66 1.65
N ASN A 187 -10.55 17.49 1.51
CA ASN A 187 -9.65 18.40 0.80
C ASN A 187 -9.54 18.12 -0.71
N GLY A 188 -10.33 17.19 -1.26
CA GLY A 188 -10.43 16.89 -2.69
C GLY A 188 -9.47 15.80 -3.21
N VAL A 189 -8.56 15.29 -2.38
CA VAL A 189 -7.75 14.11 -2.72
C VAL A 189 -8.67 12.91 -2.91
N SER A 190 -8.51 12.17 -4.02
CA SER A 190 -9.43 11.10 -4.38
C SER A 190 -8.76 9.91 -5.07
N ALA A 191 -9.48 8.78 -5.07
CA ALA A 191 -9.16 7.59 -5.84
C ALA A 191 -10.43 7.01 -6.45
N SER A 192 -10.31 6.30 -7.57
CA SER A 192 -11.45 5.79 -8.31
C SER A 192 -11.33 4.31 -8.69
N CYS A 193 -12.47 3.64 -8.78
CA CYS A 193 -12.63 2.25 -9.17
C CYS A 193 -13.56 2.15 -10.38
N ARG A 194 -13.11 1.47 -11.44
CA ARG A 194 -13.94 1.20 -12.63
C ARG A 194 -14.91 0.07 -12.33
N VAL A 195 -16.21 0.33 -12.43
CA VAL A 195 -17.24 -0.70 -12.29
C VAL A 195 -17.81 -1.01 -13.65
N ARG A 196 -17.80 -2.29 -14.02
CA ARG A 196 -18.52 -2.80 -15.18
C ARG A 196 -19.67 -3.67 -14.70
N VAL A 197 -20.86 -3.38 -15.18
CA VAL A 197 -22.07 -4.14 -14.90
C VAL A 197 -22.52 -4.83 -16.17
N SER A 198 -22.74 -6.14 -16.10
CA SER A 198 -23.31 -6.94 -17.19
C SER A 198 -24.55 -7.69 -16.73
N HIS A 199 -25.51 -7.87 -17.65
CA HIS A 199 -26.58 -8.82 -17.49
C HIS A 199 -26.07 -10.16 -18.00
N VAL A 200 -26.00 -11.15 -17.12
CA VAL A 200 -25.55 -12.50 -17.47
C VAL A 200 -26.80 -13.36 -17.50
N ASN A 201 -27.28 -13.69 -18.71
CA ASN A 201 -28.45 -14.53 -18.92
C ASN A 201 -28.02 -15.99 -19.02
N ASN A 202 -28.89 -16.92 -18.63
CA ASN A 202 -28.65 -18.35 -18.83
C ASN A 202 -28.42 -18.70 -20.32
N SER A 203 -28.98 -17.92 -21.25
CA SER A 203 -28.75 -18.08 -22.70
C SER A 203 -27.31 -17.82 -23.13
N ASP A 204 -26.51 -17.16 -22.29
CA ASP A 204 -25.11 -16.84 -22.59
C ASP A 204 -24.17 -17.99 -22.22
N PHE A 205 -24.69 -19.05 -21.58
CA PHE A 205 -23.93 -20.25 -21.23
C PHE A 205 -24.31 -21.40 -22.15
N ALA A 206 -23.31 -22.00 -22.78
CA ALA A 206 -23.44 -23.27 -23.47
C ALA A 206 -22.49 -24.30 -22.85
N LEU A 207 -23.03 -25.50 -22.67
CA LEU A 207 -22.30 -26.67 -22.26
C LEU A 207 -22.65 -27.82 -23.20
N SER A 208 -21.65 -28.39 -23.84
CA SER A 208 -21.86 -29.52 -24.76
C SER A 208 -20.82 -30.61 -24.57
N ILE A 209 -21.22 -31.85 -24.80
CA ILE A 209 -20.31 -33.00 -24.78
C ILE A 209 -19.66 -33.10 -26.17
N ARG A 210 -18.35 -32.88 -26.27
CA ARG A 210 -17.57 -33.15 -27.48
C ARG A 210 -17.40 -34.65 -27.68
N SER A 211 -16.97 -35.36 -26.63
CA SER A 211 -16.72 -36.79 -26.67
C SER A 211 -16.91 -37.45 -25.30
N GLY A 212 -17.24 -38.74 -25.29
CA GLY A 212 -17.39 -39.51 -24.06
C GLY A 212 -18.25 -40.77 -24.25
N PRO A 213 -18.17 -41.73 -23.31
CA PRO A 213 -18.91 -42.97 -23.40
C PRO A 213 -20.42 -42.75 -23.21
N ARG A 214 -21.23 -43.52 -23.96
CA ARG A 214 -22.69 -43.64 -23.72
C ARG A 214 -23.05 -44.92 -22.97
N THR A 215 -22.06 -45.79 -22.76
CA THR A 215 -22.18 -47.03 -22.01
C THR A 215 -20.97 -47.19 -21.10
N LEU A 216 -21.20 -47.52 -19.84
CA LEU A 216 -20.16 -47.77 -18.83
C LEU A 216 -20.54 -49.00 -18.00
N SER A 217 -19.56 -49.82 -17.63
CA SER A 217 -19.81 -50.87 -16.64
C SER A 217 -19.78 -50.26 -15.23
N LEU A 218 -20.60 -50.77 -14.32
CA LEU A 218 -20.51 -50.36 -12.92
C LEU A 218 -19.11 -50.67 -12.35
N GLY A 219 -18.46 -49.65 -11.79
CA GLY A 219 -17.07 -49.69 -11.31
C GLY A 219 -16.02 -49.16 -12.31
N ASP A 220 -16.41 -48.85 -13.54
CA ASP A 220 -15.52 -48.23 -14.53
C ASP A 220 -15.51 -46.70 -14.42
N VAL A 221 -14.45 -46.08 -14.95
CA VAL A 221 -14.31 -44.63 -15.08
C VAL A 221 -14.48 -44.20 -16.55
N GLY A 222 -15.50 -43.38 -16.81
CA GLY A 222 -15.70 -42.72 -18.10
C GLY A 222 -15.02 -41.36 -18.15
N SER A 223 -14.32 -41.05 -19.25
CA SER A 223 -13.78 -39.71 -19.51
C SER A 223 -14.65 -38.97 -20.52
N TYR A 224 -15.07 -37.76 -20.16
CA TYR A 224 -15.87 -36.87 -21.01
C TYR A 224 -15.09 -35.60 -21.32
N GLU A 225 -15.05 -35.26 -22.60
CA GLU A 225 -14.56 -33.98 -23.08
C GLU A 225 -15.75 -33.05 -23.29
N LEU A 226 -15.80 -31.97 -22.51
CA LEU A 226 -16.86 -30.98 -22.53
C LEU A 226 -16.35 -29.70 -23.18
N GLU A 227 -17.19 -29.07 -23.98
CA GLU A 227 -16.97 -27.72 -24.51
C GLU A 227 -17.83 -26.74 -23.71
N LEU A 228 -17.15 -25.76 -23.14
CA LEU A 228 -17.71 -24.61 -22.46
C LEU A 228 -17.69 -23.43 -23.41
N ASP A 229 -18.79 -22.72 -23.51
CA ASP A 229 -18.85 -21.37 -24.07
C ASP A 229 -19.65 -20.51 -23.09
N THR A 230 -18.94 -19.73 -22.29
CA THR A 230 -19.52 -18.96 -21.19
C THR A 230 -18.93 -17.55 -21.18
N PRO A 231 -19.63 -16.54 -20.65
CA PRO A 231 -19.06 -15.22 -20.47
C PRO A 231 -17.83 -15.30 -19.58
N GLN A 232 -16.86 -14.41 -19.80
CA GLN A 232 -15.73 -14.28 -18.87
C GLN A 232 -16.23 -13.72 -17.54
N MET A 233 -16.02 -14.48 -16.48
CA MET A 233 -16.42 -14.19 -15.11
C MET A 233 -15.18 -14.07 -14.23
N ASP A 234 -15.25 -13.21 -13.20
CA ASP A 234 -14.17 -13.08 -12.21
C ASP A 234 -14.17 -14.22 -11.18
N THR A 235 -15.21 -15.04 -11.17
CA THR A 235 -15.36 -16.20 -10.28
C THR A 235 -15.45 -17.48 -11.11
N PRO A 236 -14.82 -18.58 -10.66
CA PRO A 236 -14.98 -19.86 -11.32
C PRO A 236 -16.43 -20.34 -11.23
N LEU A 237 -16.83 -21.18 -12.18
CA LEU A 237 -18.11 -21.88 -12.17
C LEU A 237 -17.95 -23.24 -11.50
N VAL A 238 -19.06 -23.81 -11.04
CA VAL A 238 -19.11 -25.20 -10.58
C VAL A 238 -19.66 -26.05 -11.72
N LEU A 239 -18.83 -26.94 -12.25
CA LEU A 239 -19.27 -28.02 -13.13
C LEU A 239 -19.69 -29.19 -12.26
N TRP A 240 -20.99 -29.46 -12.30
CA TRP A 240 -21.62 -30.56 -11.60
C TRP A 240 -21.96 -31.68 -12.55
N CYS A 241 -21.99 -32.89 -12.01
CA CYS A 241 -22.50 -34.02 -12.74
C CYS A 241 -23.21 -35.03 -11.84
N GLY A 242 -24.29 -35.56 -12.40
CA GLY A 242 -25.18 -36.47 -11.70
C GLY A 242 -25.98 -37.37 -12.63
N ILE A 243 -26.57 -38.40 -12.04
CA ILE A 243 -27.52 -39.29 -12.70
C ILE A 243 -28.87 -39.26 -11.97
N TYR A 244 -29.95 -39.44 -12.70
CA TYR A 244 -31.29 -39.43 -12.16
C TYR A 244 -31.75 -40.86 -11.81
N VAL A 245 -31.97 -41.12 -10.53
CA VAL A 245 -32.35 -42.43 -9.98
C VAL A 245 -33.53 -42.25 -9.04
N ASP A 246 -34.58 -43.06 -9.22
CA ASP A 246 -35.74 -43.14 -8.32
C ASP A 246 -36.37 -41.80 -7.89
N GLY A 247 -36.44 -40.85 -8.83
CA GLY A 247 -37.08 -39.56 -8.60
C GLY A 247 -36.14 -38.44 -8.16
N ALA A 248 -34.85 -38.73 -7.95
CA ALA A 248 -33.86 -37.77 -7.47
C ALA A 248 -32.58 -37.78 -8.31
N TRP A 249 -31.88 -36.64 -8.33
CA TRP A 249 -30.53 -36.56 -8.86
C TRP A 249 -29.53 -37.02 -7.79
N LEU A 250 -28.71 -38.00 -8.14
CA LEU A 250 -27.54 -38.39 -7.36
C LEU A 250 -26.32 -37.67 -7.93
N GLU A 251 -25.75 -36.76 -7.14
CA GLU A 251 -24.46 -36.15 -7.43
C GLU A 251 -23.36 -37.21 -7.27
N TYR A 252 -22.43 -37.25 -8.23
CA TYR A 252 -21.24 -38.09 -8.10
C TYR A 252 -19.94 -37.27 -8.09
N ALA A 253 -19.90 -36.14 -8.80
CA ALA A 253 -18.75 -35.24 -8.77
C ALA A 253 -19.15 -33.79 -9.05
N SER A 254 -18.37 -32.89 -8.47
CA SER A 254 -18.38 -31.47 -8.80
C SER A 254 -16.96 -30.94 -8.78
N CYS A 255 -16.66 -30.00 -9.67
CA CYS A 255 -15.36 -29.34 -9.72
C CYS A 255 -15.52 -27.87 -10.10
N TYR A 256 -14.52 -27.06 -9.74
CA TYR A 256 -14.44 -25.69 -10.23
C TYR A 256 -13.84 -25.67 -11.63
N VAL A 257 -14.45 -24.90 -12.53
CA VAL A 257 -13.97 -24.66 -13.89
C VAL A 257 -13.87 -23.16 -14.13
N ASP A 258 -12.82 -22.75 -14.84
CA ASP A 258 -12.69 -21.36 -15.29
C ASP A 258 -13.79 -21.04 -16.30
N SER A 259 -14.34 -19.84 -16.19
CA SER A 259 -15.29 -19.31 -17.18
C SER A 259 -14.59 -18.92 -18.49
N GLY A 260 -15.36 -18.69 -19.53
CA GLY A 260 -14.87 -18.46 -20.89
C GLY A 260 -15.20 -19.60 -21.85
N THR A 261 -14.50 -19.60 -22.98
CA THR A 261 -14.60 -20.64 -24.00
C THR A 261 -13.43 -21.61 -23.87
N GLY A 262 -13.69 -22.91 -23.81
CA GLY A 262 -12.63 -23.89 -23.63
C GLY A 262 -13.11 -25.33 -23.58
N THR A 263 -12.15 -26.24 -23.46
CA THR A 263 -12.42 -27.66 -23.27
C THR A 263 -12.07 -28.06 -21.84
N VAL A 264 -12.98 -28.78 -21.17
CA VAL A 264 -12.76 -29.36 -19.85
C VAL A 264 -12.91 -30.88 -19.92
N LEU A 265 -12.04 -31.58 -19.22
CA LEU A 265 -12.14 -33.02 -19.04
C LEU A 265 -12.83 -33.30 -17.71
N GLN A 266 -13.93 -34.06 -17.77
CA GLN A 266 -14.68 -34.51 -16.60
C GLN A 266 -14.68 -36.04 -16.54
N LEU A 267 -14.37 -36.57 -15.37
CA LEU A 267 -14.41 -38.01 -15.13
C LEU A 267 -15.71 -38.40 -14.44
N LEU A 268 -16.29 -39.51 -14.87
CA LEU A 268 -17.40 -40.19 -14.22
C LEU A 268 -16.89 -41.52 -13.68
N ASP A 269 -16.61 -41.57 -12.38
CA ASP A 269 -16.29 -42.82 -11.68
C ASP A 269 -17.59 -43.47 -11.19
N THR A 270 -18.02 -44.52 -11.88
CA THR A 270 -19.26 -45.24 -11.55
C THR A 270 -19.15 -46.05 -10.27
N ALA A 271 -17.94 -46.22 -9.69
CA ALA A 271 -17.79 -46.83 -8.37
C ALA A 271 -18.44 -45.98 -7.25
N GLN A 272 -18.62 -44.67 -7.48
CA GLN A 272 -19.31 -43.77 -6.54
C GLN A 272 -20.85 -43.93 -6.56
N LEU A 273 -21.40 -44.66 -7.53
CA LEU A 273 -22.84 -44.88 -7.69
C LEU A 273 -23.32 -46.08 -6.86
N GLU A 274 -23.07 -46.03 -5.54
CA GLU A 274 -23.46 -47.11 -4.63
C GLU A 274 -24.97 -47.38 -4.68
N GLY A 275 -25.35 -48.64 -4.90
CA GLY A 275 -26.75 -49.06 -4.92
C GLY A 275 -27.49 -48.83 -6.25
N VAL A 276 -26.81 -48.35 -7.29
CA VAL A 276 -27.39 -48.21 -8.64
C VAL A 276 -27.27 -49.54 -9.39
N GLU A 277 -28.38 -50.04 -9.92
CA GLU A 277 -28.43 -51.28 -10.71
C GLU A 277 -28.07 -51.02 -12.20
N PRO A 278 -27.70 -52.05 -12.98
CA PRO A 278 -27.56 -51.91 -14.42
C PRO A 278 -28.87 -51.44 -15.07
N GLY A 279 -28.79 -50.47 -15.97
CA GLY A 279 -29.97 -49.80 -16.52
C GLY A 279 -29.66 -48.63 -17.43
N THR A 280 -30.71 -47.96 -17.92
CA THR A 280 -30.56 -46.71 -18.69
C THR A 280 -31.02 -45.55 -17.84
N TYR A 281 -30.13 -44.58 -17.63
CA TYR A 281 -30.32 -43.45 -16.75
C TYR A 281 -30.24 -42.14 -17.54
N LEU A 282 -30.93 -41.11 -17.06
CA LEU A 282 -30.63 -39.74 -17.46
C LEU A 282 -29.41 -39.29 -16.66
N ALA A 283 -28.41 -38.78 -17.36
CA ALA A 283 -27.23 -38.15 -16.80
C ALA A 283 -27.21 -36.68 -17.20
N SER A 284 -26.62 -35.82 -16.38
CA SER A 284 -26.44 -34.40 -16.70
C SER A 284 -25.05 -33.93 -16.33
N PHE A 285 -24.47 -33.10 -17.19
CA PHE A 285 -23.47 -32.13 -16.78
C PHE A 285 -24.18 -30.78 -16.66
N SER A 286 -23.98 -30.07 -15.56
CA SER A 286 -24.67 -28.81 -15.31
C SER A 286 -23.69 -27.78 -14.78
N LEU A 287 -23.81 -26.54 -15.22
CA LEU A 287 -23.03 -25.43 -14.67
C LEU A 287 -23.83 -24.67 -13.65
N PHE A 288 -23.15 -24.30 -12.57
CA PHE A 288 -23.72 -23.49 -11.50
C PHE A 288 -22.77 -22.35 -11.14
N GLU A 289 -23.35 -21.29 -10.60
CA GLU A 289 -22.60 -20.33 -9.82
C GLU A 289 -22.28 -20.93 -8.45
N PRO A 290 -21.09 -20.68 -7.88
CA PRO A 290 -20.71 -21.27 -6.59
C PRO A 290 -21.70 -21.02 -5.45
N ASP A 291 -22.33 -19.85 -5.43
CA ASP A 291 -23.33 -19.43 -4.44
C ASP A 291 -24.73 -20.03 -4.70
N ARG A 292 -25.01 -20.49 -5.92
CA ARG A 292 -26.31 -21.07 -6.32
C ARG A 292 -26.31 -22.59 -6.42
N PHE A 293 -25.16 -23.23 -6.34
CA PHE A 293 -25.01 -24.67 -6.50
C PHE A 293 -26.01 -25.50 -5.67
N TYR A 294 -26.21 -25.16 -4.39
CA TYR A 294 -27.15 -25.88 -3.51
C TYR A 294 -28.62 -25.44 -3.63
N THR A 295 -28.91 -24.40 -4.41
CA THR A 295 -30.27 -23.88 -4.60
C THR A 295 -30.98 -24.48 -5.81
N GLY A 296 -30.27 -25.26 -6.63
CA GLY A 296 -30.81 -26.05 -7.74
C GLY A 296 -31.11 -25.27 -9.03
N ALA A 297 -30.75 -23.98 -9.12
CA ALA A 297 -30.87 -23.19 -10.34
C ALA A 297 -29.57 -23.27 -11.15
N SER A 298 -29.49 -24.21 -12.09
CA SER A 298 -28.40 -24.31 -13.05
C SER A 298 -28.38 -23.11 -14.01
N LEU A 299 -27.18 -22.76 -14.48
CA LEU A 299 -26.97 -21.81 -15.56
C LEU A 299 -27.30 -22.45 -16.91
N VAL A 300 -26.83 -23.68 -17.10
CA VAL A 300 -27.08 -24.51 -18.28
C VAL A 300 -26.94 -25.98 -17.90
N ASP A 301 -27.76 -26.83 -18.54
CA ASP A 301 -27.75 -28.27 -18.38
C ASP A 301 -27.45 -28.96 -19.71
N CYS A 302 -26.61 -29.99 -19.67
CA CYS A 302 -26.30 -30.88 -20.77
C CYS A 302 -26.74 -32.29 -20.40
N VAL A 303 -28.03 -32.58 -20.66
CA VAL A 303 -28.67 -33.85 -20.30
C VAL A 303 -28.50 -34.88 -21.42
N PHE A 304 -28.19 -36.13 -21.05
CA PHE A 304 -28.02 -37.24 -21.99
C PHE A 304 -28.45 -38.58 -21.38
N GLN A 305 -28.63 -39.60 -22.22
CA GLN A 305 -28.84 -40.98 -21.78
C GLN A 305 -27.51 -41.69 -21.58
N LEU A 306 -27.36 -42.34 -20.42
CA LEU A 306 -26.23 -43.20 -20.07
C LEU A 306 -26.72 -44.62 -19.79
N HIS A 307 -26.09 -45.60 -20.42
CA HIS A 307 -26.38 -47.01 -20.17
C HIS A 307 -25.32 -47.58 -19.22
N LEU A 308 -25.75 -48.10 -18.07
CA LEU A 308 -24.90 -48.78 -17.09
C LEU A 308 -25.08 -50.29 -17.22
N THR A 309 -23.98 -51.02 -17.39
CA THR A 309 -23.95 -52.49 -17.55
C THR A 309 -23.32 -53.21 -16.38
#